data_AF-M1CXH2-F1
#
_entry.id   AF-M1CXH2-F1
#
_cell.length_a   1.000
_cell.length_b   1.000
_cell.length_c   1.000
_cell.angle_alpha   90.00
_cell.angle_beta   90.00
_cell.angle_gamma   90.00
#
_symmetry.space_group_name_H-M   'P 1'
#
loop_
_entity.id
_entity.type
_entity.pdbx_description
1 polymer ?
#
loop_
_entity_poly.entity_id
_entity_poly.type
_entity_poly.pdbx_seq_one_letter_code
_entity_poly.pdbx_strand_id
1 'polypeptide(L)'
;MSDKESSAVWNKSELYQWEGFWSNLTIIKEAKIFKATFKSDPNDVLLASFIKTGSTWLKAICLSIMEGNKKEEDLLVKDNPHFHVPIIEAMNYYSKTPVHDLYTMPSPRLFHTHLPSL
;
A
#
# COMPACT_ATOMS: atom_id res chain seq x y z
N MET A 1 -19.32 -7.83 23.85
CA MET A 1 -20.47 -7.85 22.93
C MET A 1 -19.91 -8.28 21.59
N SER A 2 -20.23 -9.49 21.11
CA SER A 2 -19.67 -10.01 19.87
C SER A 2 -20.19 -9.17 18.72
N ASP A 3 -19.33 -8.33 18.13
CA ASP A 3 -19.65 -7.64 16.88
C ASP A 3 -19.99 -8.72 15.85
N LYS A 4 -21.24 -8.75 15.39
CA LYS A 4 -21.60 -9.57 14.23
C LYS A 4 -20.86 -8.95 13.05
N GLU A 5 -19.80 -9.61 12.60
CA GLU A 5 -19.12 -9.23 11.37
C GLU A 5 -20.17 -9.21 10.26
N SER A 6 -20.47 -8.01 9.75
CA SER A 6 -21.38 -7.86 8.63
C SER A 6 -20.64 -8.34 7.39
N SER A 7 -21.20 -9.33 6.70
CA SER A 7 -20.64 -9.91 5.48
C SER A 7 -21.51 -9.61 4.26
N ALA A 8 -20.86 -9.36 3.13
CA ALA A 8 -21.49 -9.14 1.83
C ALA A 8 -20.72 -9.93 0.76
N VAL A 9 -21.37 -10.24 -0.36
CA VAL A 9 -20.70 -10.91 -1.49
C VAL A 9 -20.65 -9.97 -2.68
N TRP A 10 -19.45 -9.76 -3.23
CA TRP A 10 -19.22 -8.99 -4.44
C TRP A 10 -18.26 -9.73 -5.36
N ASN A 11 -18.64 -9.94 -6.62
CA ASN A 11 -17.84 -10.68 -7.61
C ASN A 11 -17.31 -12.03 -7.10
N LYS A 12 -18.16 -12.82 -6.42
CA LYS A 12 -17.83 -14.13 -5.81
C LYS A 12 -16.82 -14.07 -4.65
N SER A 13 -16.48 -12.87 -4.16
CA SER A 13 -15.64 -12.66 -2.99
C SER A 13 -16.48 -12.22 -1.80
N GLU A 14 -16.21 -12.79 -0.63
CA GLU A 14 -16.77 -12.32 0.63
C GLU A 14 -16.05 -11.04 1.09
N LEU A 15 -16.84 -10.04 1.43
CA LEU A 15 -16.42 -8.77 2.00
C LEU A 15 -16.92 -8.68 3.43
N TYR A 16 -16.10 -8.06 4.27
CA TYR A 16 -16.37 -7.83 5.68
C TYR A 16 -16.26 -6.33 5.95
N GLN A 17 -17.11 -5.84 6.85
CA GLN A 17 -17.03 -4.46 7.30
C GLN A 17 -15.98 -4.31 8.41
N TRP A 18 -15.00 -3.42 8.22
CA TRP A 18 -14.01 -3.05 9.22
C TRP A 18 -13.82 -1.53 9.20
N GLU A 19 -13.91 -0.88 10.36
CA GLU A 19 -13.73 0.58 10.53
C GLU A 19 -14.52 1.45 9.51
N GLY A 20 -15.73 1.02 9.16
CA GLY A 20 -16.61 1.79 8.27
C GLY A 20 -16.43 1.53 6.77
N PHE A 21 -15.52 0.63 6.36
CA PHE A 21 -15.37 0.24 4.96
C PHE A 21 -15.45 -1.27 4.75
N TRP A 22 -15.69 -1.66 3.50
CA TRP A 22 -15.86 -3.05 3.09
C TRP A 22 -14.63 -3.53 2.32
N SER A 23 -14.07 -4.66 2.74
CA SER A 23 -12.96 -5.31 2.03
C SER A 23 -12.92 -6.81 2.31
N ASN A 24 -12.11 -7.55 1.55
CA ASN A 24 -11.91 -8.96 1.83
C ASN A 24 -11.08 -9.17 3.12
N LEU A 25 -11.23 -10.34 3.73
CA LEU A 25 -10.60 -10.65 5.02
C LEU A 25 -9.06 -10.56 4.98
N THR A 26 -8.46 -10.87 3.83
CA THR A 26 -7.02 -10.80 3.62
C THR A 26 -6.50 -9.37 3.76
N ILE A 27 -7.09 -8.42 3.04
CA ILE A 27 -6.71 -6.99 3.11
C ILE A 27 -6.94 -6.44 4.53
N ILE A 28 -8.05 -6.81 5.17
CA ILE A 28 -8.35 -6.38 6.54
C ILE A 28 -7.29 -6.88 7.53
N LYS A 29 -6.85 -8.14 7.41
CA LYS A 29 -5.81 -8.71 8.28
C LYS A 29 -4.47 -7.98 8.11
N GLU A 30 -4.04 -7.78 6.87
CA GLU A 30 -2.79 -7.06 6.57
C GLU A 30 -2.86 -5.60 7.05
N ALA A 31 -3.97 -4.90 6.82
CA ALA A 31 -4.18 -3.54 7.29
C ALA A 31 -4.12 -3.45 8.83
N LYS A 32 -4.74 -4.41 9.55
CA LYS A 32 -4.66 -4.49 11.02
C LYS A 32 -3.22 -4.70 11.51
N ILE A 33 -2.47 -5.59 10.86
CA ILE A 33 -1.06 -5.85 11.21
C ILE A 33 -0.22 -4.60 10.97
N PHE A 34 -0.39 -3.95 9.81
CA PHE A 34 0.30 -2.72 9.47
C PHE A 34 0.00 -1.62 10.50
N LYS A 35 -1.28 -1.35 10.78
CA LYS A 35 -1.70 -0.34 11.77
C LYS A 35 -1.12 -0.58 13.17
N ALA A 36 -0.95 -1.85 13.57
CA ALA A 36 -0.40 -2.21 14.88
C ALA A 36 1.14 -2.17 14.95
N THR A 37 1.84 -2.32 13.82
CA THR A 37 3.29 -2.54 13.80
C THR A 37 4.09 -1.45 13.09
N PHE A 38 3.44 -0.62 12.26
CA PHE A 38 4.10 0.40 11.47
C PHE A 38 4.68 1.50 12.35
N LYS A 39 5.96 1.82 12.11
CA LYS A 39 6.65 2.96 12.69
C LYS A 39 6.93 3.98 11.60
N SER A 40 6.24 5.11 11.68
CA SER A 40 6.44 6.24 10.77
C SER A 40 7.79 6.91 10.99
N ASP A 41 8.42 7.31 9.90
CA ASP A 41 9.54 8.26 9.87
C ASP A 41 9.00 9.65 9.44
N PRO A 42 9.54 10.77 9.97
CA PRO A 42 9.11 12.11 9.57
C PRO A 42 9.24 12.40 8.05
N ASN A 43 10.06 11.66 7.34
CA ASN A 43 10.28 11.82 5.89
C ASN A 43 9.50 10.78 5.06
N ASP A 44 8.63 9.99 5.68
CA ASP A 44 7.77 9.07 4.94
C ASP A 44 6.77 9.83 4.06
N VAL A 45 6.63 9.36 2.83
CA VAL A 45 5.62 9.83 1.90
C VAL A 45 4.60 8.72 1.70
N LEU A 46 3.35 9.01 2.05
CA LEU A 46 2.23 8.11 1.86
C LEU A 46 1.30 8.62 0.75
N LEU A 47 1.17 7.83 -0.31
CA LEU A 47 0.22 8.07 -1.38
C LEU A 47 -1.11 7.41 -1.03
N ALA A 48 -2.18 8.20 -0.92
CA ALA A 48 -3.53 7.67 -0.70
C ALA A 48 -4.38 7.85 -1.97
N SER A 49 -5.02 6.77 -2.43
CA SER A 49 -5.95 6.83 -3.56
C SER A 49 -7.03 5.76 -3.45
N PHE A 50 -8.19 5.96 -4.06
CA PHE A 50 -9.16 4.87 -4.17
C PHE A 50 -8.66 3.78 -5.15
N ILE A 51 -9.25 2.59 -5.05
CA ILE A 51 -8.90 1.46 -5.92
C ILE A 51 -9.24 1.82 -7.37
N LYS A 52 -8.31 1.51 -8.30
CA LYS A 52 -8.41 1.76 -9.75
C LYS A 52 -8.51 3.22 -10.22
N THR A 53 -8.24 4.21 -9.37
CA THR A 53 -8.23 5.64 -9.78
C THR A 53 -6.85 6.12 -10.28
N GLY A 54 -6.10 5.25 -10.98
CA GLY A 54 -4.82 5.64 -11.58
C GLY A 54 -3.58 5.56 -10.68
N SER A 55 -3.56 4.67 -9.68
CA SER A 55 -2.40 4.51 -8.77
C SER A 55 -1.09 4.21 -9.49
N THR A 56 -1.10 3.51 -10.63
CA THR A 56 0.11 3.26 -11.43
C THR A 56 0.76 4.57 -11.89
N TRP A 57 -0.04 5.50 -12.42
CA TRP A 57 0.46 6.78 -12.92
C TRP A 57 0.93 7.69 -11.78
N LEU A 58 0.16 7.71 -10.68
CA LEU A 58 0.54 8.45 -9.47
C LEU A 58 1.87 7.96 -8.88
N LYS A 59 2.04 6.63 -8.76
CA LYS A 59 3.30 6.03 -8.29
C LYS A 59 4.48 6.38 -9.20
N ALA A 60 4.31 6.29 -10.51
CA ALA A 60 5.34 6.63 -11.48
C ALA A 60 5.81 8.09 -11.31
N ILE A 61 4.87 9.05 -11.26
CA ILE A 61 5.21 10.47 -11.08
C ILE A 61 5.96 10.71 -9.77
N CYS A 62 5.47 10.16 -8.65
CA CYS A 62 6.12 10.35 -7.36
C CYS A 62 7.52 9.73 -7.33
N LEU A 63 7.70 8.54 -7.91
CA LEU A 63 9.03 7.93 -8.07
C LEU A 63 9.96 8.84 -8.88
N SER A 64 9.55 9.30 -10.07
CA SER A 64 10.38 10.18 -10.89
C SER A 64 10.82 11.45 -10.15
N ILE A 65 9.93 12.04 -9.36
CA ILE A 65 10.25 13.23 -8.55
C ILE A 65 11.26 12.90 -7.46
N MET A 66 11.08 11.78 -6.74
CA MET A 66 11.95 11.40 -5.62
C MET A 66 13.34 10.94 -6.07
N GLU A 67 13.44 10.26 -7.21
CA GLU A 67 14.72 9.87 -7.80
C GLU A 67 15.48 11.07 -8.35
N GLY A 68 14.76 12.04 -8.92
CA GLY A 68 15.34 13.20 -9.60
C GLY A 68 16.31 12.78 -10.71
N ASN A 69 17.27 13.64 -11.05
CA ASN A 69 18.29 13.34 -12.05
C ASN A 69 19.44 12.46 -11.50
N LYS A 70 19.25 11.74 -10.39
CA LYS A 70 20.34 11.17 -9.59
C LYS A 70 20.80 9.78 -10.05
N LYS A 71 20.06 9.11 -10.94
CA LYS A 71 20.37 7.74 -11.35
C LYS A 71 20.75 7.69 -12.82
N GLU A 72 21.82 6.94 -13.11
CA GLU A 72 22.22 6.60 -14.48
C GLU A 72 21.18 5.72 -15.18
N GLU A 73 20.38 4.96 -14.41
CA GLU A 73 19.30 4.09 -14.90
C GLU A 73 17.95 4.48 -14.28
N ASP A 74 16.93 4.68 -15.12
CA ASP A 74 15.55 4.99 -14.74
C ASP A 74 14.82 3.71 -14.28
N LEU A 75 14.35 3.70 -13.02
CA LEU A 75 13.62 2.56 -12.46
C LEU A 75 12.34 2.26 -13.24
N LEU A 76 11.67 3.27 -13.79
CA LEU A 76 10.41 3.11 -14.52
C LEU A 76 10.60 2.49 -15.90
N VAL A 77 11.82 2.54 -16.44
CA VAL A 77 12.19 1.80 -17.67
C VAL A 77 12.43 0.33 -17.36
N LYS A 78 13.02 0.03 -16.19
CA LYS A 78 13.41 -1.33 -15.79
C LYS A 78 12.24 -2.16 -15.28
N ASP A 79 11.38 -1.55 -14.47
CA ASP A 79 10.41 -2.25 -13.64
C ASP A 79 9.08 -1.49 -13.55
N ASN A 80 8.03 -2.20 -13.17
CA ASN A 80 6.73 -1.59 -12.93
C ASN A 80 6.77 -0.71 -11.65
N PRO A 81 6.16 0.49 -11.63
CA PRO A 81 6.11 1.36 -10.45
C PRO A 81 5.59 0.67 -9.17
N HIS A 82 4.71 -0.33 -9.30
CA HIS A 82 4.19 -1.09 -8.16
C HIS A 82 5.26 -1.91 -7.43
N PHE A 83 6.41 -2.19 -8.06
CA PHE A 83 7.52 -2.87 -7.40
C PHE A 83 8.37 -1.94 -6.53
N HIS A 84 8.29 -0.63 -6.76
CA HIS A 84 9.08 0.36 -6.02
C HIS A 84 8.26 1.15 -5.00
N VAL A 85 6.92 1.09 -5.10
CA VAL A 85 6.00 1.71 -4.12
C VAL A 85 5.08 0.63 -3.53
N PRO A 86 5.49 0.03 -2.40
CA PRO A 86 4.71 -0.99 -1.72
C PRO A 86 3.31 -0.52 -1.31
N ILE A 87 2.32 -1.41 -1.42
CA ILE A 87 0.95 -1.17 -0.95
C ILE A 87 0.83 -1.73 0.47
N ILE A 88 0.63 -0.87 1.46
CA ILE A 88 0.73 -1.25 2.88
C ILE A 88 -0.29 -2.33 3.30
N GLU A 89 -1.51 -2.27 2.79
CA GLU A 89 -2.56 -3.26 3.09
C GLU A 89 -2.51 -4.53 2.22
N ALA A 90 -1.47 -4.67 1.38
CA ALA A 90 -1.34 -5.80 0.47
C ALA A 90 0.13 -6.17 0.17
N MET A 91 1.05 -5.83 1.09
CA MET A 91 2.49 -6.03 0.92
C MET A 91 2.85 -7.48 0.64
N ASN A 92 2.29 -8.42 1.41
CA ASN A 92 2.54 -9.85 1.27
C ASN A 92 2.03 -10.46 -0.06
N TYR A 93 1.26 -9.71 -0.86
CA TYR A 93 0.62 -10.22 -2.08
C TYR A 93 1.14 -9.59 -3.37
N TYR A 94 1.46 -8.29 -3.34
CA TYR A 94 1.76 -7.53 -4.56
C TYR A 94 3.13 -6.86 -4.55
N SER A 95 3.88 -6.92 -3.46
CA SER A 95 5.20 -6.30 -3.36
C SER A 95 6.30 -7.35 -3.50
N LYS A 96 7.33 -7.07 -4.30
CA LYS A 96 8.57 -7.87 -4.32
C LYS A 96 9.33 -7.74 -2.98
N THR A 97 9.08 -6.65 -2.25
CA THR A 97 9.70 -6.31 -0.97
C THR A 97 8.89 -6.92 0.19
N PRO A 98 9.45 -7.86 0.96
CA PRO A 98 8.85 -8.36 2.20
C PRO A 98 8.58 -7.24 3.21
N VAL A 99 7.59 -7.43 4.09
CA VAL A 99 7.24 -6.47 5.17
C VAL A 99 8.41 -6.15 6.11
N HIS A 100 9.37 -7.07 6.27
CA HIS A 100 10.55 -6.84 7.12
C HIS A 100 11.53 -5.82 6.52
N ASP A 101 11.47 -5.61 5.20
CA ASP A 101 12.38 -4.70 4.49
C ASP A 101 11.88 -3.24 4.48
N LEU A 102 10.70 -2.94 5.02
CA LEU A 102 10.20 -1.54 5.09
C LEU A 102 11.08 -0.64 5.94
N TYR A 103 11.72 -1.21 6.96
CA TYR A 103 12.61 -0.50 7.87
C TYR A 103 14.06 -0.47 7.37
N THR A 104 14.38 -1.21 6.31
CA THR A 104 15.70 -1.18 5.65
C THR A 104 15.69 -0.30 4.40
N MET A 105 14.52 0.14 3.93
CA MET A 105 14.39 1.11 2.83
C MET A 105 15.11 2.43 3.15
N PRO A 106 15.85 3.01 2.18
CA PRO A 106 16.45 4.31 2.35
C PRO A 106 15.38 5.39 2.48
N SER A 107 15.64 6.40 3.33
CA SER A 107 14.78 7.57 3.47
C SER A 107 15.06 8.60 2.36
N PRO A 108 14.04 9.32 1.83
CA PRO A 108 12.61 9.21 2.16
C PRO A 108 11.96 7.92 1.62
N ARG A 109 11.11 7.28 2.43
CA ARG A 109 10.38 6.06 2.03
C ARG A 109 9.05 6.43 1.37
N LEU A 110 8.73 5.77 0.25
CA LEU A 110 7.49 5.98 -0.49
C LEU A 110 6.56 4.77 -0.36
N PHE A 111 5.35 4.99 0.14
CA PHE A 111 4.33 3.97 0.32
C PHE A 111 3.02 4.36 -0.39
N HIS A 112 2.15 3.39 -0.61
CA HIS A 112 0.81 3.62 -1.16
C HIS A 112 -0.25 2.87 -0.35
N THR A 113 -1.45 3.45 -0.29
CA THR A 113 -2.61 2.83 0.36
C THR A 113 -3.93 3.14 -0.34
N HIS A 114 -4.84 2.18 -0.24
CA HIS A 114 -6.26 2.32 -0.54
C HIS A 114 -7.13 2.41 0.71
N LEU A 115 -6.55 2.38 1.90
CA LEU A 115 -7.31 2.45 3.15
C LEU A 115 -7.96 3.84 3.28
N PRO A 116 -9.25 3.92 3.64
CA PRO A 116 -9.94 5.20 3.83
C PRO A 116 -9.38 6.02 4.99
N SER A 117 -8.86 5.34 6.01
CA SER A 117 -8.22 5.93 7.18
C SER A 117 -7.15 4.98 7.70
N LEU A 118 -5.99 5.55 8.05
CA LEU A 118 -4.90 4.86 8.73
C LEU A 118 -4.90 5.17 10.23
#